data_AF-A0A7K4P5J5-F1
#
_entry.id   AF-A0A7K4P5J5-F1
#
_cell.length_a   1.000
_cell.length_b   1.000
_cell.length_c   1.000
_cell.angle_alpha   90.00
_cell.angle_beta   90.00
_cell.angle_gamma   90.00
#
_symmetry.space_group_name_H-M   'P 1'
#
loop_
_entity.id
_entity.type
_entity.pdbx_description
1 polymer ?
#
loop_
_entity_poly.entity_id
_entity_poly.type
_entity_poly.pdbx_seq_one_letter_code
_entity_poly.pdbx_strand_id
1 'polypeptide(L)' 'MKYISPIRVKVLMILFYGTSAMGMIMGLFIAPPSMTVILTLMGVINFGLGAFFTYIFLTQIPNIPDKRKKKKKS' A
#
# COMPACT_ATOMS: atom_id res chain seq x y z
N MET A 1 16.03 3.16 0.98
CA MET A 1 14.74 3.12 1.72
C MET A 1 14.98 2.48 3.07
N LYS A 2 14.41 3.02 4.16
CA LYS A 2 14.49 2.39 5.48
C LYS A 2 13.67 1.10 5.46
N TYR A 3 14.24 -0.01 5.94
CA TYR A 3 13.51 -1.29 6.01
C TYR A 3 12.33 -1.15 6.97
N ILE A 4 11.14 -1.48 6.47
CA ILE A 4 9.90 -1.52 7.25
C ILE A 4 9.53 -2.98 7.41
N SER A 5 9.02 -3.37 8.59
CA SER A 5 8.57 -4.74 8.79
C SER A 5 7.46 -5.10 7.78
N PRO A 6 7.56 -6.24 7.07
CA PRO A 6 6.62 -6.62 6.02
C PRO A 6 5.19 -6.75 6.52
N ILE A 7 4.99 -7.07 7.80
CA ILE A 7 3.67 -7.12 8.44
C ILE A 7 3.03 -5.73 8.46
N ARG A 8 3.79 -4.68 8.81
CA ARG A 8 3.27 -3.31 8.87
C ARG A 8 2.86 -2.80 7.50
N VAL A 9 3.69 -3.09 6.49
CA VAL A 9 3.39 -2.69 5.11
C VAL A 9 2.19 -3.45 4.57
N LYS A 10 2.08 -4.75 4.88
CA LYS A 10 0.92 -5.56 4.49
C LYS A 10 -0.39 -5.06 5.12
N VAL A 11 -0.37 -4.69 6.40
CA VAL A 11 -1.53 -4.08 7.07
C VAL A 11 -1.89 -2.73 6.43
N LEU A 12 -0.90 -1.88 6.16
CA LEU A 12 -1.13 -0.61 5.45
C LEU A 12 -1.78 -0.85 4.08
N MET A 13 -1.23 -1.76 3.29
CA MET A 13 -1.76 -2.09 1.96
C MET A 13 -3.23 -2.52 2.03
N ILE A 14 -3.58 -3.43 2.96
CA ILE A 14 -4.96 -3.89 3.14
C ILE A 14 -5.89 -2.73 3.51
N LEU A 15 -5.44 -1.82 4.38
CA LEU A 15 -6.22 -0.65 4.77
C LEU A 15 -6.48 0.26 3.56
N PHE A 16 -5.43 0.61 2.80
CA PHE A 16 -5.53 1.49 1.65
C PHE A 16 -6.39 0.89 0.53
N TYR A 17 -6.20 -0.39 0.19
CA TYR A 17 -7.01 -1.07 -0.83
C TYR A 17 -8.45 -1.31 -0.40
N GLY A 18 -8.67 -1.68 0.87
CA GLY A 18 -10.01 -1.88 1.41
C GLY A 18 -10.81 -0.57 1.38
N THR A 19 -10.21 0.52 1.87
CA THR A 19 -10.85 1.84 1.83
C THR A 19 -11.02 2.34 0.40
N SER A 20 -10.08 2.10 -0.52
CA SER A 20 -10.23 2.52 -1.93
C SER A 20 -11.37 1.78 -2.63
N ALA A 21 -11.49 0.46 -2.42
CA ALA A 21 -12.56 -0.33 -3.00
C ALA A 21 -13.92 0.15 -2.49
N MET A 22 -14.03 0.36 -1.17
CA MET A 22 -15.24 0.90 -0.56
C MET A 22 -15.57 2.31 -1.07
N GLY A 23 -14.56 3.18 -1.17
CA GLY A 23 -14.72 4.55 -1.66
C GLY A 23 -15.16 4.63 -3.12
N MET A 24 -14.64 3.75 -3.99
CA MET A 24 -15.09 3.66 -5.38
C MET A 24 -16.53 3.16 -5.49
N ILE A 25 -16.90 2.11 -4.74
CA ILE A 25 -18.27 1.58 -4.74
C ILE A 25 -19.24 2.66 -4.26
N MET A 26 -18.93 3.33 -3.16
CA MET A 26 -19.74 4.43 -2.63
C MET A 26 -19.83 5.60 -3.60
N GLY A 27 -18.71 5.99 -4.22
CA GLY A 27 -18.65 7.08 -5.18
C GLY A 27 -19.46 6.82 -6.46
N LEU A 28 -19.47 5.59 -6.96
CA LEU A 28 -20.17 5.23 -8.21
C LEU A 28 -21.66 4.91 -8.01
N PHE A 29 -22.01 4.20 -6.94
CA PHE A 29 -23.36 3.63 -6.78
C PHE A 29 -24.25 4.38 -5.79
N ILE A 30 -23.67 5.12 -4.85
CA ILE A 30 -24.41 5.68 -3.70
C ILE A 30 -24.33 7.21 -3.67
N ALA A 31 -23.26 7.80 -4.20
CA ALA A 31 -23.06 9.23 -4.17
C ALA A 31 -24.07 10.01 -5.06
N PRO A 32 -24.56 11.18 -4.60
CA PRO A 32 -25.32 12.08 -5.45
C PRO A 32 -24.46 12.58 -6.64
N PRO A 33 -25.06 12.92 -7.80
CA PRO A 33 -24.33 13.33 -9.01
C PRO A 33 -23.35 14.49 -8.81
N SER A 34 -23.63 15.38 -7.85
CA SER A 34 -22.76 16.52 -7.50
C SER A 34 -21.47 16.11 -6.77
N MET A 35 -21.45 14.95 -6.12
CA MET A 35 -20.33 14.46 -5.32
C MET A 35 -19.66 13.20 -5.90
N THR A 36 -20.30 12.53 -6.85
CA THR A 36 -19.80 11.32 -7.54
C THR A 36 -18.35 11.48 -7.99
N VAL A 37 -18.02 12.58 -8.69
CA VAL A 37 -16.67 12.83 -9.23
C VAL A 37 -15.64 12.97 -8.11
N ILE A 38 -15.96 13.69 -7.04
CA ILE A 38 -15.04 13.92 -5.91
C ILE A 38 -14.80 12.62 -5.13
N LEU A 39 -15.85 11.85 -4.85
CA LEU A 39 -15.75 10.59 -4.11
C LEU A 39 -15.00 9.52 -4.90
N THR A 40 -15.28 9.41 -6.20
CA THR A 40 -14.53 8.50 -7.08
C THR A 40 -13.08 8.92 -7.23
N LEU A 41 -12.77 10.21 -7.41
CA LEU A 41 -11.39 10.70 -7.48
C LEU A 41 -10.63 10.43 -6.16
N MET A 42 -11.27 10.63 -5.01
CA MET A 42 -10.69 10.26 -3.71
C MET A 42 -10.41 8.76 -3.62
N GLY A 43 -11.34 7.91 -4.09
CA GLY A 43 -11.12 6.46 -4.18
C GLY A 43 -9.92 6.09 -5.06
N VAL A 44 -9.77 6.73 -6.22
CA VAL A 44 -8.65 6.54 -7.15
C VAL A 44 -7.32 6.98 -6.53
N ILE A 45 -7.27 8.14 -5.87
CA ILE A 45 -6.07 8.63 -5.19
C ILE A 45 -5.65 7.64 -4.10
N ASN A 46 -6.61 7.14 -3.31
CA ASN A 46 -6.35 6.18 -2.24
C ASN A 46 -5.85 4.83 -2.79
N PHE A 47 -6.39 4.40 -3.94
CA PHE A 47 -5.89 3.25 -4.69
C PHE A 47 -4.44 3.45 -5.17
N GLY A 48 -4.11 4.67 -5.64
CA GLY A 48 -2.75 5.06 -6.03
C GLY A 48 -1.77 4.98 -4.86
N LEU A 49 -2.15 5.43 -3.66
CA LEU A 49 -1.34 5.23 -2.45
C LEU A 49 -1.18 3.73 -2.13
N GLY A 50 -2.24 2.93 -2.25
CA GLY A 50 -2.15 1.47 -2.10
C GLY A 50 -1.14 0.83 -3.07
N ALA A 51 -1.16 1.25 -4.34
CA ALA A 51 -0.19 0.82 -5.35
C ALA A 51 1.24 1.23 -5.00
N PHE A 52 1.43 2.44 -4.46
CA PHE A 52 2.73 2.89 -3.99
C PHE A 52 3.26 2.05 -2.82
N PHE A 53 2.41 1.70 -1.83
CA PHE A 53 2.82 0.81 -0.73
C PHE A 53 3.11 -0.61 -1.20
N THR A 54 2.40 -1.11 -2.21
CA THR A 54 2.69 -2.38 -2.88
C THR A 54 4.05 -2.35 -3.55
N TYR A 55 4.35 -1.28 -4.30
CA TYR A 55 5.66 -1.10 -4.91
C TYR A 55 6.78 -1.09 -3.86
N ILE A 56 6.57 -0.37 -2.76
CA ILE A 56 7.51 -0.39 -1.63
C ILE A 56 7.64 -1.83 -1.14
N PHE A 57 6.56 -2.52 -0.77
CA PHE A 57 6.56 -3.89 -0.27
C PHE A 57 7.38 -4.86 -1.14
N LEU A 58 7.23 -4.77 -2.46
CA LEU A 58 7.93 -5.62 -3.42
C LEU A 58 9.41 -5.27 -3.58
N THR A 59 9.78 -3.99 -3.42
CA THR A 59 11.15 -3.51 -3.59
C THR A 59 11.96 -3.47 -2.29
N GLN A 60 11.35 -3.80 -1.14
CA GLN A 60 12.07 -3.87 0.14
C GLN A 60 13.03 -5.07 0.13
N ILE A 61 14.32 -4.79 0.07
CA ILE A 61 15.33 -5.82 0.35
C ILE A 61 15.44 -5.93 1.87
N PRO A 62 15.25 -7.13 2.45
CA PRO A 62 15.36 -7.31 3.87
C PRO A 62 16.79 -7.01 4.34
N ASN A 63 16.93 -6.18 5.38
CA ASN A 63 18.23 -5.88 5.99
C ASN A 63 18.68 -7.04 6.88
N ILE A 64 18.68 -8.26 6.32
CA ILE A 64 19.25 -9.44 6.94
C ILE A 64 20.74 -9.39 6.59
N PRO A 65 21.65 -9.42 7.60
CA PRO A 65 23.06 -9.55 7.29
C PRO A 65 23.25 -10.86 6.52
N ASP A 66 23.78 -10.75 5.30
CA ASP A 66 24.03 -11.89 4.43
C ASP A 66 24.76 -12.98 5.22
N LYS A 67 24.13 -14.17 5.33
CA LYS A 67 24.71 -15.32 6.06
C LYS A 67 26.08 -15.70 5.49
N ARG A 68 26.37 -15.37 4.22
CA ARG A 68 27.69 -15.56 3.59
C ARG A 68 28.77 -14.65 4.18
N LYS A 69 28.43 -13.46 4.70
CA LYS A 69 29.39 -12.55 5.35
C LYS A 69 29.69 -12.92 6.81
N LYS A 70 28.93 -13.83 7.42
CA LYS A 70 29.14 -14.28 8.81
C LYS A 70 30.21 -15.38 8.96
N LYS A 71 30.67 -15.98 7.87
CA LYS A 71 31.72 -17.03 7.84
C LYS A 71 33.16 -16.49 7.70
N LYS A 72 33.40 -15.22 8.03
CA LYS A 72 34.75 -14.63 8.13
C LYS A 72 34.98 -14.04 9.52
N LYS A 73 35.02 -14.89 10.54
CA LYS A 73 35.88 -14.69 11.70
C LYS A 73 36.57 -16.02 11.94
N SER A 74 37.86 -16.02 11.61
CA SER A 74 38.84 -17.04 11.99
C SER A 74 38.86 -17.23 13.50
#